data_AF-A0A4P6KC24-F1
#
_entry.id   AF-A0A4P6KC24-F1
#
_cell.length_a   1.000
_cell.length_b   1.000
_cell.length_c   1.000
_cell.angle_alpha   90.00
_cell.angle_beta   90.00
_cell.angle_gamma   90.00
#
_symmetry.space_group_name_H-M   'P 1'
#
loop_
_entity.id
_entity.type
_entity.pdbx_description
1 polymer ?
#
loop_
_entity_poly.entity_id
_entity_poly.type
_entity_poly.pdbx_seq_one_letter_code
_entity_poly.pdbx_strand_id
1 'polypeptide(L)' 'MPKPYDPDFKDRALRMLAEALPEHASLHAASKHIGGLLGVSPDTLRVWQGSDVGLIDSVT' A
#
# COMPACT_ATOMS: atom_id res chain seq x y z
N MET A 1 9.25 -1.87 -21.29
CA MET A 1 9.15 -0.98 -20.12
C MET A 1 8.14 -1.60 -19.17
N PRO A 2 8.47 -1.80 -17.88
CA PRO A 2 7.44 -2.19 -16.91
C PRO A 2 6.36 -1.10 -16.95
N LYS A 3 5.11 -1.50 -17.21
CA LYS A 3 4.01 -0.55 -17.19
C LYS A 3 3.93 0.00 -15.77
N PRO A 4 4.04 1.32 -15.57
CA PRO A 4 3.78 1.89 -14.25
C PRO A 4 2.38 1.44 -13.84
N TYR A 5 2.24 1.00 -12.59
CA TYR A 5 0.94 0.71 -12.03
C TYR A 5 0.06 1.95 -12.21
N ASP A 6 -1.19 1.72 -12.61
CA ASP A 6 -2.16 2.80 -12.75
C ASP A 6 -2.29 3.55 -11.41
N PRO A 7 -2.29 4.90 -11.39
CA PRO A 7 -2.46 5.68 -10.16
C PRO A 7 -3.70 5.25 -9.37
N ASP A 8 -4.82 4.98 -10.04
CA ASP A 8 -6.06 4.56 -9.37
C ASP A 8 -5.90 3.18 -8.73
N PHE A 9 -5.08 2.32 -9.35
CA PHE A 9 -4.76 1.02 -8.79
C PHE A 9 -3.90 1.13 -7.53
N LYS A 10 -2.89 2.03 -7.56
CA LYS A 10 -2.06 2.31 -6.38
C LYS A 10 -2.92 2.83 -5.22
N ASP A 11 -3.81 3.78 -5.48
CA ASP A 11 -4.65 4.38 -4.44
C ASP A 11 -5.62 3.36 -3.83
N ARG A 12 -6.23 2.51 -4.68
CA ARG A 12 -7.06 1.39 -4.19
C ARG A 12 -6.26 0.42 -3.33
N ALA A 13 -5.04 0.07 -3.76
CA ALA A 13 -4.17 -0.85 -3.01
C ALA A 13 -3.77 -0.27 -1.65
N LEU A 14 -3.46 1.03 -1.58
CA LEU A 14 -3.15 1.73 -0.33
C LEU A 14 -4.36 1.82 0.60
N ARG A 15 -5.55 2.06 0.05
CA ARG A 15 -6.79 2.05 0.83
C ARG A 15 -7.08 0.69 1.44
N MET A 16 -6.98 -0.38 0.65
CA MET A 16 -7.14 -1.75 1.16
C MET A 16 -6.09 -2.10 2.21
N LEU A 17 -4.85 -1.63 2.03
CA LEU A 17 -3.80 -1.80 3.02
C LEU A 17 -4.12 -1.08 4.34
N ALA A 18 -4.60 0.17 4.27
CA ALA A 18 -5.01 0.96 5.43
C ALA A 18 -6.17 0.31 6.19
N GLU A 19 -7.14 -0.27 5.47
CA GLU A 19 -8.27 -1.01 6.06
C GLU A 19 -7.82 -2.33 6.71
N ALA A 20 -6.81 -3.01 6.16
CA ALA A 20 -6.27 -4.26 6.70
C ALA A 20 -5.29 -4.06 7.87
N LEU A 21 -4.67 -2.88 7.99
CA LEU A 21 -3.73 -2.58 9.08
C LEU A 21 -4.30 -2.81 10.49
N PRO A 22 -5.50 -2.34 10.87
CA PRO A 22 -6.06 -2.59 12.20
C PRO A 22 -6.40 -4.06 12.47
N GLU A 23 -6.61 -4.87 11.42
CA GLU A 23 -6.91 -6.31 11.54
C GLU A 23 -5.65 -7.18 11.63
N HIS A 24 -4.48 -6.60 11.39
CA HIS A 24 -3.21 -7.31 11.34
C HIS A 24 -2.20 -6.74 12.34
N ALA A 25 -1.39 -7.63 12.93
CA ALA A 25 -0.41 -7.24 13.95
C ALA A 25 0.71 -6.31 13.45
N SER A 26 0.90 -6.16 12.13
CA SER A 26 1.93 -5.29 11.56
C SER A 26 1.67 -4.96 10.09
N LEU A 27 2.31 -3.88 9.62
CA LEU A 27 2.36 -3.52 8.20
C LEU A 27 2.89 -4.66 7.32
N HIS A 28 3.86 -5.44 7.80
CA HIS A 28 4.38 -6.58 7.06
C HIS A 28 3.31 -7.65 6.81
N ALA A 29 2.54 -8.00 7.85
CA ALA A 29 1.46 -8.97 7.74
C ALA A 29 0.34 -8.47 6.80
N ALA A 30 -0.06 -7.20 6.93
CA ALA A 30 -1.06 -6.57 6.08
C ALA A 30 -0.60 -6.50 4.61
N SER A 31 0.63 -6.07 4.35
CA SER A 31 1.17 -6.01 2.98
C SER A 31 1.32 -7.40 2.36
N LYS A 32 1.64 -8.44 3.14
CA LYS A 32 1.67 -9.82 2.65
C LYS A 32 0.28 -10.30 2.24
N HIS A 33 -0.73 -10.00 3.06
CA HIS A 33 -2.11 -10.37 2.78
C HIS A 33 -2.64 -9.65 1.53
N ILE A 34 -2.62 -8.32 1.53
CA ILE A 34 -3.14 -7.50 0.41
C ILE A 34 -2.33 -7.71 -0.87
N GLY A 35 -1.01 -7.84 -0.76
CA GLY A 35 -0.14 -8.13 -1.91
C GLY A 35 -0.52 -9.46 -2.58
N GLY A 36 -0.82 -10.49 -1.79
CA GLY A 36 -1.33 -11.76 -2.30
C GLY A 36 -2.68 -11.65 -3.01
N LEU A 37 -3.59 -10.80 -2.52
CA LEU A 37 -4.91 -10.59 -3.12
C LEU A 37 -4.83 -9.83 -4.45
N LEU A 38 -3.94 -8.83 -4.54
CA LEU A 38 -3.84 -7.94 -5.69
C LEU A 38 -2.80 -8.39 -6.73
N GLY A 39 -2.02 -9.44 -6.43
CA GLY A 39 -0.89 -9.86 -7.27
C GLY A 39 0.26 -8.86 -7.27
N VAL A 40 0.41 -8.08 -6.19
CA VAL A 40 1.43 -7.04 -6.02
C VAL A 40 2.44 -7.50 -4.97
N SER A 41 3.72 -7.20 -5.18
CA SER A 41 4.73 -7.53 -4.16
C SER A 41 4.46 -6.79 -2.85
N PRO A 42 4.53 -7.45 -1.68
CA PRO A 42 4.40 -6.80 -0.37
C PRO A 42 5.43 -5.68 -0.15
N ASP A 43 6.60 -5.76 -0.79
CA ASP A 43 7.60 -4.69 -0.73
C ASP A 43 7.12 -3.44 -1.49
N THR A 44 6.47 -3.61 -2.64
CA THR A 44 5.90 -2.51 -3.43
C THR A 44 4.85 -1.75 -2.63
N LEU A 45 3.96 -2.45 -1.92
CA LEU A 45 2.95 -1.83 -1.07
C LEU A 45 3.57 -1.00 0.06
N ARG A 46 4.64 -1.50 0.69
CA ARG A 46 5.38 -0.76 1.73
C ARG A 46 6.08 0.49 1.20
N VAL A 47 6.66 0.41 0.01
CA VAL A 47 7.28 1.56 -0.67
C VAL A 47 6.24 2.63 -0.98
N TRP A 48 5.06 2.22 -1.48
CA TRP A 48 3.97 3.15 -1.74
C TRP A 48 3.45 3.80 -0.46
N GLN A 49 3.25 3.02 0.61
CA GLN A 49 2.84 3.56 1.91
C GLN A 49 3.85 4.58 2.46
N GLY A 50 5.14 4.27 2.37
CA GLY A 50 6.20 5.20 2.82
C GLY A 50 6.31 6.46 1.95
N SER A 51 5.95 6.38 0.67
CA SER A 51 5.92 7.52 -0.24
C SER A 51 4.67 8.39 -0.06
N ASP A 52 3.54 7.79 0.31
CA ASP A 52 2.26 8.47 0.56
C ASP A 52 2.26 9.23 1.90
N VAL A 53 2.88 8.63 2.93
CA VAL A 53 3.05 9.28 4.25
C VAL A 53 3.91 10.55 4.16
N GLY A 54 4.73 10.73 3.11
CA GLY A 54 5.47 11.98 2.88
C GLY A 54 4.62 13.17 2.43
N LEU A 55 3.35 12.97 2.06
CA LEU A 55 2.43 14.03 1.62
C LEU A 55 1.41 14.44 2.70
N ILE A 56 1.14 13.57 3.68
CA ILE A 56 0.14 13.85 4.73
C ILE A 56 0.66 14.75 5.86
N ASP A 57 1.98 14.97 5.96
CA ASP A 57 2.59 15.86 6.97
C ASP A 57 2.64 17.35 6.54
N SER A 58 2.02 17.73 5.42
CA SER A 58 2.01 19.12 4.91
C SER A 58 0.67 19.85 5.05
N VAL A 59 -0.36 19.24 5.66
CA VAL A 59 -1.68 19.87 5.86
C VAL A 59 -2.12 19.85 7.34
N THR A 60 -1.22 20.20 8.26
CA THR A 60 -1.59 20.59 9.63
C THR A 60 -0.73 21.76 10.07
#